data_AF-A0A8D8U2P6-F1
#
_entry.id   AF-A0A8D8U2P6-F1
#
_cell.length_a   1.000
_cell.length_b   1.000
_cell.length_c   1.000
_cell.angle_alpha   90.00
_cell.angle_beta   90.00
_cell.angle_gamma   90.00
#
_symmetry.space_group_name_H-M   'P 1'
#
loop_
_entity.id
_entity.type
_entity.pdbx_description
1 polymer ?
#
loop_
_entity_poly.entity_id
_entity_poly.type
_entity_poly.pdbx_seq_one_letter_code
_entity_poly.pdbx_strand_id
1 'polypeptide(L)'
;MFCFMCNESFCYTEHLRSHLTGEHDINLEVQKLTFDSFSEFELWRKEVEHESNIKYIQANGTKRAKDKDTIYLRCNRTGVYRDRKSLNSSKKMKIQGTCKINNHCTSSMVVELFKATNSVQVKFFKDHFGHDIELQHLPLSSVDKDLIVCKLLSGASADTVVNEIRDSMTGTDKCERIHLVTKKHVKRIGQCFGVTSNLQKDRNDGKVVESKDDINESKNSNEHLVMLYKNLKAEVAALLPQLDKIENINHMKHITTHVNKLKTLIQSDYTSS
;
A
#
# COMPACT_ATOMS: atom_id res chain seq x y z
N MET A 1 6.27 24.26 9.40
CA MET A 1 6.09 22.99 10.13
C MET A 1 6.10 23.36 11.58
N PHE A 2 5.28 22.76 12.43
CA PHE A 2 5.21 23.21 13.82
C PHE A 2 5.24 22.05 14.82
N CYS A 3 5.86 22.29 15.97
CA CYS A 3 5.82 21.37 17.11
C CYS A 3 4.53 21.59 17.90
N PHE A 4 3.73 20.55 18.09
CA PHE A 4 2.47 20.65 18.84
C PHE A 4 2.67 20.76 20.36
N MET A 5 3.86 20.43 20.87
CA MET A 5 4.14 20.40 22.31
C MET A 5 4.54 21.80 22.84
N CYS A 6 5.22 22.60 22.03
CA CYS A 6 5.70 23.95 22.41
C CYS A 6 5.27 25.06 21.44
N ASN A 7 4.56 24.72 20.36
CA ASN A 7 4.04 25.65 19.34
C ASN A 7 5.13 26.41 18.53
N GLU A 8 6.38 25.94 18.55
CA GLU A 8 7.45 26.49 17.71
C GLU A 8 7.31 26.10 16.25
N SER A 9 7.77 26.97 15.35
CA SER A 9 7.68 26.80 13.90
C SER A 9 9.05 26.68 13.23
N PHE A 10 9.14 25.75 12.29
CA PHE A 10 10.36 25.39 11.57
C PHE A 10 10.16 25.42 10.05
N CYS A 11 11.21 25.88 9.35
CA CYS A 11 11.29 25.92 7.89
C CYS A 11 11.76 24.59 7.27
N TYR A 12 12.53 23.78 8.01
CA TYR A 12 13.07 22.49 7.56
C TYR A 12 12.70 21.36 8.52
N THR A 13 12.37 20.18 7.99
CA THR A 13 12.01 19.01 8.81
C THR A 13 13.15 18.58 9.71
N GLU A 14 14.39 18.72 9.23
CA GLU A 14 15.58 18.45 10.01
C GLU A 14 15.65 19.29 11.29
N HIS A 15 15.33 20.59 11.21
CA HIS A 15 15.31 21.46 12.39
C HIS A 15 14.21 21.03 13.37
N LEU A 16 13.03 20.64 12.88
CA LEU A 16 11.97 20.09 13.73
C LEU A 16 12.45 18.80 14.42
N ARG A 17 13.15 17.90 13.71
CA ARG A 17 13.69 16.67 14.33
C ARG A 17 14.71 17.00 15.42
N SER A 18 15.66 17.89 15.14
CA SER A 18 16.65 18.31 16.14
C SER A 18 15.99 18.94 17.36
N HIS A 19 14.97 19.77 17.17
CA HIS A 19 14.18 20.36 18.25
C HIS A 19 13.45 19.28 19.09
N LEU A 20 12.81 18.31 18.43
CA LEU A 20 12.12 17.22 19.14
C LEU A 20 13.08 16.40 20.02
N THR A 21 14.29 16.15 19.53
CA THR A 21 15.31 15.45 20.31
C THR A 21 15.90 16.31 21.43
N GLY A 22 16.15 17.60 21.18
CA GLY A 22 16.76 18.50 22.17
C GLY A 22 15.82 19.00 23.27
N GLU A 23 14.60 19.41 22.91
CA GLU A 23 13.67 20.10 23.81
C GLU A 23 12.55 19.18 24.34
N HIS A 24 12.32 18.03 23.70
CA HIS A 24 11.24 17.11 24.04
C HIS A 24 11.68 15.68 24.34
N ASP A 25 12.99 15.40 24.29
CA ASP A 25 13.58 14.05 24.48
C ASP A 25 12.92 12.97 23.59
N ILE A 26 12.42 13.38 22.43
CA ILE A 26 11.86 12.48 21.43
C ILE A 26 13.00 12.04 20.52
N ASN A 27 13.48 10.82 20.76
CA ASN A 27 14.50 10.19 19.96
C ASN A 27 13.90 9.57 18.70
N LEU A 28 14.22 10.15 17.54
CA LEU A 28 13.73 9.69 16.25
C LEU A 28 14.77 8.77 15.59
N GLU A 29 14.40 7.53 15.33
CA GLU A 29 15.23 6.51 14.72
C GLU A 29 15.58 6.87 13.26
N VAL A 30 16.88 6.82 12.95
CA VAL A 30 17.42 7.05 11.61
C VAL A 30 18.23 5.84 11.16
N GLN A 31 17.80 5.23 10.07
CA GLN A 31 18.49 4.10 9.45
C GLN A 31 19.16 4.55 8.15
N LYS A 32 20.33 3.97 7.86
CA LYS A 32 21.03 4.11 6.58
C LYS A 32 21.07 2.74 5.92
N LEU A 33 20.42 2.61 4.77
CA LEU A 33 20.29 1.35 4.05
C LEU A 33 20.87 1.49 2.65
N THR A 34 21.40 0.39 2.13
CA THR A 34 21.92 0.31 0.75
C THR A 34 21.24 -0.87 0.07
N PHE A 35 20.86 -0.68 -1.19
CA PHE A 35 20.26 -1.69 -2.04
C PHE A 35 21.01 -1.76 -3.37
N ASP A 36 21.06 -2.94 -3.97
CA ASP A 36 21.76 -3.15 -5.22
C ASP A 36 20.95 -2.64 -6.42
N SER A 37 19.64 -2.47 -6.24
CA SER A 37 18.76 -1.95 -7.29
C SER A 37 17.59 -1.14 -6.73
N PHE A 38 17.01 -0.31 -7.59
CA PHE A 38 15.78 0.41 -7.28
C PHE A 38 14.58 -0.54 -7.06
N SER A 39 14.55 -1.69 -7.73
CA SER A 39 13.50 -2.69 -7.57
C SER A 39 13.49 -3.28 -6.16
N GLU A 40 14.68 -3.63 -5.64
CA GLU A 40 14.86 -4.15 -4.29
C GLU A 40 14.42 -3.12 -3.24
N PHE A 41 14.85 -1.87 -3.39
CA PHE A 41 14.38 -0.76 -2.56
C PHE A 41 12.85 -0.63 -2.59
N GLU A 42 12.21 -0.73 -3.75
CA GLU A 42 10.76 -0.62 -3.89
C GLU A 42 10.00 -1.78 -3.21
N LEU A 43 10.55 -3.00 -3.25
CA LEU A 43 10.01 -4.14 -2.51
C LEU A 43 10.12 -3.93 -1.01
N TRP A 44 11.31 -3.58 -0.52
CA TRP A 44 11.54 -3.26 0.89
C TRP A 44 10.61 -2.13 1.37
N ARG A 45 10.47 -1.06 0.59
CA ARG A 45 9.58 0.07 0.94
C ARG A 45 8.13 -0.39 1.06
N LYS A 46 7.65 -1.22 0.14
CA LYS A 46 6.27 -1.74 0.20
C LYS A 46 6.03 -2.59 1.43
N GLU A 47 7.01 -3.39 1.84
CA GLU A 47 6.92 -4.18 3.07
C GLU A 47 6.84 -3.27 4.30
N VAL A 48 7.74 -2.29 4.42
CA VAL A 48 7.71 -1.31 5.52
C VAL A 48 6.38 -0.56 5.59
N GLU A 49 5.86 -0.13 4.43
CA GLU A 49 4.54 0.51 4.33
C GLU A 49 3.40 -0.39 4.80
N HIS A 50 3.47 -1.68 4.45
CA HIS A 50 2.47 -2.69 4.81
C HIS A 50 2.52 -3.02 6.31
N GLU A 51 3.70 -3.39 6.84
CA GLU A 51 3.89 -3.76 8.24
C GLU A 51 3.54 -2.61 9.19
N SER A 52 3.92 -1.38 8.82
CA SER A 52 3.70 -0.21 9.67
C SER A 52 2.37 0.52 9.40
N ASN A 53 1.55 0.04 8.46
CA ASN A 53 0.28 0.67 8.08
C ASN A 53 0.43 2.15 7.70
N ILE A 54 1.44 2.44 6.88
CA ILE A 54 1.78 3.79 6.43
C ILE A 54 1.90 3.85 4.92
N LYS A 55 1.98 5.07 4.38
CA LYS A 55 2.27 5.27 2.97
C LYS A 55 3.22 6.43 2.81
N TYR A 56 4.26 6.24 2.02
CA TYR A 56 5.14 7.29 1.56
C TYR A 56 4.74 7.74 0.15
N ILE A 57 4.79 9.05 -0.06
CA ILE A 57 4.54 9.68 -1.35
C ILE A 57 5.73 10.55 -1.73
N GLN A 58 6.03 10.58 -3.01
CA GLN A 58 7.01 11.51 -3.54
C GLN A 58 6.47 12.94 -3.46
N ALA A 59 7.18 13.79 -2.71
CA ALA A 59 6.74 15.16 -2.43
C ALA A 59 6.86 16.08 -3.64
N ASN A 60 7.99 15.95 -4.35
CA ASN A 60 8.46 16.79 -5.44
C ASN A 60 9.05 15.89 -6.53
N GLY A 61 9.25 16.43 -7.74
CA GLY A 61 9.98 15.71 -8.79
C GLY A 61 11.37 15.26 -8.35
N THR A 62 11.89 14.23 -9.02
CA THR A 62 13.24 13.71 -8.78
C THR A 62 14.27 14.81 -9.04
N LYS A 63 15.13 15.09 -8.07
CA LYS A 63 16.25 16.03 -8.27
C LYS A 63 17.35 15.30 -9.02
N ARG A 64 17.70 15.79 -10.20
CA ARG A 64 18.71 15.18 -11.06
C ARG A 64 20.04 15.90 -10.89
N ALA A 65 21.11 15.15 -10.63
CA ALA A 65 22.48 15.66 -10.63
C ALA A 65 23.36 14.82 -11.56
N LYS A 66 24.64 15.20 -11.74
CA LYS A 66 25.56 14.50 -12.64
C LYS A 66 25.78 13.04 -12.21
N ASP A 67 26.03 12.82 -10.92
CA ASP A 67 26.47 11.52 -10.41
C ASP A 67 25.35 10.71 -9.76
N LYS A 68 24.32 11.40 -9.24
CA LYS A 68 23.17 10.78 -8.57
C LYS A 68 21.87 11.51 -8.82
N ASP A 69 20.77 10.78 -8.71
CA ASP A 69 19.42 11.34 -8.63
C ASP A 69 18.88 11.20 -7.20
N THR A 70 18.15 12.19 -6.70
CA THR A 70 17.59 12.18 -5.35
C THR A 70 16.07 12.24 -5.36
N ILE A 71 15.43 11.28 -4.69
CA ILE A 71 14.00 11.19 -4.49
C ILE A 71 13.69 11.45 -3.00
N TYR A 72 12.76 12.38 -2.76
CA TYR A 72 12.29 12.70 -1.41
C TYR A 72 10.90 12.11 -1.21
N LEU A 73 10.82 11.09 -0.37
CA LEU A 73 9.57 10.45 0.01
C LEU A 73 9.18 10.93 1.42
N ARG A 74 7.92 11.26 1.61
CA ARG A 74 7.37 11.71 2.91
C ARG A 74 6.08 10.98 3.20
N CYS A 75 5.72 10.88 4.47
CA CYS A 75 4.42 10.33 4.86
C CYS A 75 3.26 10.98 4.06
N ASN A 76 2.30 10.17 3.61
CA ASN A 76 1.12 10.62 2.88
C ASN A 76 0.23 11.57 3.68
N ARG A 77 0.35 11.55 5.03
CA ARG A 77 -0.33 12.46 5.95
C ARG A 77 0.23 13.87 5.91
N THR A 78 1.48 14.05 5.52
CA THR A 78 2.15 15.37 5.46
C THR A 78 1.49 16.31 4.45
N GLY A 79 1.35 17.57 4.88
CA GLY A 79 0.92 18.69 4.08
C GLY A 79 -0.39 19.30 4.58
N VAL A 80 -0.81 20.36 3.89
CA VAL A 80 -2.08 21.05 4.16
C VAL A 80 -3.10 20.66 3.10
N TYR A 81 -4.32 20.36 3.54
CA TYR A 81 -5.44 20.18 2.63
C TYR A 81 -5.73 21.50 1.94
N ARG A 82 -5.66 21.50 0.61
CA ARG A 82 -6.09 22.63 -0.22
C ARG A 82 -7.39 22.22 -0.89
N ASP A 83 -8.49 22.87 -0.54
CA ASP A 83 -9.72 22.67 -1.29
C ASP A 83 -9.50 23.26 -2.69
N ARG A 84 -9.41 22.40 -3.71
CA ARG A 84 -9.21 22.82 -5.10
C ARG A 84 -10.53 23.09 -5.82
N LYS A 85 -11.63 23.24 -5.09
CA LYS A 85 -12.91 23.56 -5.69
C LYS A 85 -12.88 24.98 -6.22
N SER A 86 -13.26 25.12 -7.50
CA SER A 86 -13.87 26.34 -8.00
C SER A 86 -15.04 26.70 -7.08
N LEU A 87 -15.26 28.00 -6.86
CA LEU A 87 -16.30 28.60 -6.01
C LEU A 87 -17.71 27.97 -6.18
N ASN A 88 -17.93 27.23 -7.28
CA ASN A 88 -19.21 26.63 -7.69
C ASN A 88 -19.38 25.12 -7.40
N SER A 89 -18.46 24.45 -6.71
CA SER A 89 -18.61 23.01 -6.40
C SER A 89 -19.15 22.77 -4.99
N SER A 90 -20.45 22.47 -4.89
CA SER A 90 -21.17 22.17 -3.65
C SER A 90 -20.93 20.76 -3.09
N LYS A 91 -19.88 20.04 -3.53
CA LYS A 91 -19.58 18.70 -2.99
C LYS A 91 -19.09 18.80 -1.55
N LYS A 92 -19.94 18.33 -0.62
CA LYS A 92 -19.59 18.16 0.80
C LYS A 92 -18.34 17.29 0.95
N MET A 93 -17.50 17.64 1.93
CA MET A 93 -16.34 16.82 2.29
C MET A 93 -16.81 15.41 2.69
N LYS A 94 -15.97 14.40 2.43
CA LYS A 94 -16.26 13.04 2.91
C LYS A 94 -16.27 13.07 4.44
N ILE A 95 -17.09 12.21 5.07
CA ILE A 95 -17.11 12.03 6.53
C ILE A 95 -15.72 11.71 7.06
N GLN A 96 -14.95 10.91 6.33
CA GLN A 96 -13.55 10.57 6.63
C GLN A 96 -12.60 11.80 6.65
N GLY A 97 -13.02 12.93 6.08
CA GLY A 97 -12.16 14.11 5.97
C GLY A 97 -11.01 13.95 4.97
N THR A 98 -10.00 14.80 5.14
CA THR A 98 -8.79 14.82 4.33
C THR A 98 -7.76 13.81 4.84
N CYS A 99 -6.91 13.29 3.95
CA CYS A 99 -5.77 12.49 4.37
C CYS A 99 -4.63 13.35 4.95
N LYS A 100 -4.75 14.68 4.98
CA LYS A 100 -3.70 15.60 5.38
C LYS A 100 -3.89 16.08 6.82
N ILE A 101 -2.82 16.04 7.61
CA ILE A 101 -2.83 16.45 9.03
C ILE A 101 -2.73 17.97 9.21
N ASN A 102 -2.68 18.73 8.10
CA ASN A 102 -2.45 20.17 8.10
C ASN A 102 -1.15 20.61 8.80
N ASN A 103 -0.21 19.68 8.90
CA ASN A 103 1.13 19.89 9.41
C ASN A 103 2.09 18.93 8.69
N HIS A 104 3.25 18.69 9.28
CA HIS A 104 4.32 17.89 8.71
C HIS A 104 4.70 16.76 9.63
N CYS A 105 4.56 15.54 9.12
CA CYS A 105 5.07 14.36 9.79
C CYS A 105 6.59 14.28 9.63
N THR A 106 7.29 13.92 10.71
CA THR A 106 8.75 13.71 10.73
C THR A 106 9.22 12.51 9.94
N SER A 107 8.37 11.51 9.70
CA SER A 107 8.74 10.31 8.96
C SER A 107 8.93 10.58 7.46
N SER A 108 10.08 10.17 6.92
CA SER A 108 10.47 10.40 5.52
C SER A 108 11.62 9.49 5.08
N MET A 109 11.80 9.32 3.77
CA MET A 109 12.99 8.70 3.19
C MET A 109 13.65 9.67 2.22
N VAL A 110 14.98 9.79 2.33
CA VAL A 110 15.82 10.42 1.30
C VAL A 110 16.50 9.30 0.55
N VAL A 111 16.16 9.13 -0.72
CA VAL A 111 16.63 8.05 -1.58
C VAL A 111 17.58 8.64 -2.61
N GLU A 112 18.79 8.11 -2.68
CA GLU A 112 19.83 8.52 -3.61
C GLU A 112 20.16 7.36 -4.56
N LEU A 113 19.98 7.59 -5.86
CA LEU A 113 20.26 6.62 -6.91
C LEU A 113 21.59 6.98 -7.58
N PHE A 114 22.59 6.13 -7.46
CA PHE A 114 23.92 6.36 -8.02
C PHE A 114 23.99 5.86 -9.46
N LYS A 115 24.31 6.74 -10.42
CA LYS A 115 24.25 6.42 -11.86
C LYS A 115 25.35 5.48 -12.32
N ALA A 116 26.53 5.55 -11.69
CA ALA A 116 27.67 4.73 -12.07
C ALA A 116 27.49 3.26 -11.70
N THR A 117 26.85 2.99 -10.56
CA THR A 117 26.71 1.64 -9.99
C THR A 117 25.29 1.10 -10.07
N ASN A 118 24.30 1.95 -10.40
CA ASN A 118 22.86 1.68 -10.25
C ASN A 118 22.42 1.31 -8.82
N SER A 119 23.29 1.50 -7.83
CA SER A 119 22.98 1.27 -6.42
C SER A 119 22.08 2.36 -5.85
N VAL A 120 21.37 2.02 -4.78
CA VAL A 120 20.48 2.93 -4.06
C VAL A 120 20.91 3.05 -2.62
N GLN A 121 21.06 4.28 -2.12
CA GLN A 121 21.24 4.56 -0.70
C GLN A 121 20.02 5.27 -0.14
N VAL A 122 19.60 4.88 1.04
CA VAL A 122 18.39 5.42 1.69
C VAL A 122 18.72 5.87 3.09
N LYS A 123 18.47 7.16 3.37
CA LYS A 123 18.37 7.68 4.74
C LYS A 123 16.90 7.63 5.16
N PHE A 124 16.56 6.67 6.01
CA PHE A 124 15.20 6.42 6.45
C PHE A 124 14.97 7.00 7.85
N PHE A 125 14.07 7.98 7.95
CA PHE A 125 13.55 8.50 9.21
C PHE A 125 12.22 7.81 9.47
N LYS A 126 12.23 6.84 10.39
CA LYS A 126 11.12 5.91 10.59
C LYS A 126 9.97 6.55 11.35
N ASP A 127 10.28 7.22 12.45
CA ASP A 127 9.26 7.62 13.43
C ASP A 127 8.37 8.77 12.96
N HIS A 128 7.08 8.60 13.25
CA HIS A 128 6.01 9.54 12.96
C HIS A 128 5.73 10.42 14.17
N PHE A 129 5.98 11.71 14.04
CA PHE A 129 5.52 12.73 14.97
C PHE A 129 4.43 13.58 14.32
N GLY A 130 3.40 13.90 15.09
CA GLY A 130 2.31 14.81 14.70
C GLY A 130 1.04 14.13 14.18
N HIS A 131 0.99 12.78 14.14
CA HIS A 131 -0.25 12.03 13.92
C HIS A 131 -0.12 10.57 14.33
N ASP A 132 -1.25 9.95 14.64
CA ASP A 132 -1.36 8.51 14.84
C ASP A 132 -1.51 7.76 13.51
N ILE A 133 -1.34 6.44 13.57
CA ILE A 133 -1.56 5.57 12.41
C ILE A 133 -3.06 5.36 12.19
N GLU A 134 -3.56 5.83 11.05
CA GLU A 134 -4.98 5.79 10.71
C GLU A 134 -5.23 5.01 9.41
N LEU A 135 -5.60 3.73 9.56
CA LEU A 135 -5.86 2.82 8.44
C LEU A 135 -6.79 3.42 7.38
N GLN A 136 -7.85 4.10 7.78
CA GLN A 136 -8.82 4.69 6.84
C GLN A 136 -8.17 5.58 5.77
N HIS A 137 -7.07 6.24 6.10
CA HIS A 137 -6.37 7.18 5.22
C HIS A 137 -5.32 6.51 4.32
N LEU A 138 -5.14 5.20 4.42
CA LEU A 138 -4.36 4.43 3.46
C LEU A 138 -5.17 4.17 2.18
N PRO A 139 -4.52 4.13 1.01
CA PRO A 139 -5.14 3.59 -0.18
C PRO A 139 -5.32 2.07 -0.05
N LEU A 140 -6.34 1.53 -0.72
CA LEU A 140 -6.40 0.08 -0.94
C LEU A 140 -5.23 -0.34 -1.84
N SER A 141 -4.62 -1.48 -1.53
CA SER A 141 -3.56 -2.07 -2.36
C SER A 141 -4.13 -2.45 -3.73
N SER A 142 -3.25 -2.69 -4.71
CA SER A 142 -3.70 -3.25 -6.00
C SER A 142 -4.32 -4.63 -5.80
N VAL A 143 -3.69 -5.46 -4.96
CA VAL A 143 -4.14 -6.82 -4.63
C VAL A 143 -5.55 -6.80 -4.02
N ASP A 144 -5.84 -5.89 -3.09
CA ASP A 144 -7.17 -5.77 -2.48
C ASP A 144 -8.23 -5.36 -3.52
N LYS A 145 -7.86 -4.46 -4.45
CA LYS A 145 -8.77 -4.03 -5.52
C LYS A 145 -9.04 -5.19 -6.47
N ASP A 146 -8.00 -5.93 -6.83
CA ASP A 146 -8.11 -7.09 -7.71
C ASP A 146 -9.00 -8.15 -7.05
N LEU A 147 -8.81 -8.44 -5.76
CA LEU A 147 -9.68 -9.34 -4.99
C LEU A 147 -11.15 -8.92 -5.06
N ILE A 148 -11.44 -7.63 -4.84
CA ILE A 148 -12.79 -7.07 -4.94
C ILE A 148 -13.37 -7.25 -6.34
N VAL A 149 -12.60 -6.92 -7.39
CA VAL A 149 -13.02 -7.07 -8.79
C VAL A 149 -13.29 -8.53 -9.12
N CYS A 150 -12.42 -9.44 -8.68
CA CYS A 150 -12.54 -10.88 -8.89
C CYS A 150 -13.85 -11.44 -8.32
N LYS A 151 -14.21 -11.02 -7.10
CA LYS A 151 -15.47 -11.44 -6.48
C LYS A 151 -16.67 -10.87 -7.22
N LEU A 152 -16.63 -9.60 -7.64
CA LEU A 152 -17.71 -8.99 -8.43
C LEU A 152 -17.90 -9.67 -9.79
N LEU A 153 -16.81 -9.99 -10.49
CA LEU A 153 -16.84 -10.72 -11.77
C LEU A 153 -17.37 -12.16 -11.61
N SER A 154 -17.25 -12.73 -10.42
CA SER A 154 -17.82 -14.03 -10.07
C SER A 154 -19.33 -13.95 -9.75
N GLY A 155 -19.97 -12.79 -9.92
CA GLY A 155 -21.40 -12.58 -9.69
C GLY A 155 -21.78 -12.21 -8.25
N ALA A 156 -20.80 -12.03 -7.35
CA ALA A 156 -21.08 -11.63 -5.98
C ALA A 156 -21.65 -10.21 -5.93
N SER A 157 -22.67 -10.00 -5.09
CA SER A 157 -23.20 -8.66 -4.85
C SER A 157 -22.20 -7.81 -4.07
N ALA A 158 -22.28 -6.48 -4.19
CA ALA A 158 -21.40 -5.59 -3.43
C ALA A 158 -21.55 -5.76 -1.90
N ASP A 159 -22.73 -6.18 -1.41
CA ASP A 159 -22.95 -6.47 0.00
C ASP A 159 -22.25 -7.78 0.41
N THR A 160 -22.39 -8.82 -0.43
CA THR A 160 -21.71 -10.11 -0.24
C THR A 160 -20.20 -9.92 -0.15
N VAL A 161 -19.61 -9.15 -1.07
CA VAL A 161 -18.17 -8.86 -1.07
C VAL A 161 -17.73 -8.18 0.23
N VAL A 162 -18.50 -7.20 0.72
CA VAL A 162 -18.17 -6.50 1.97
C VAL A 162 -18.28 -7.43 3.18
N ASN A 163 -19.30 -8.29 3.23
CA ASN A 163 -19.48 -9.22 4.34
C ASN A 163 -18.38 -10.28 4.34
N GLU A 164 -18.05 -10.88 3.19
CA GLU A 164 -16.95 -11.86 3.10
C GLU A 164 -15.60 -11.27 3.52
N ILE A 165 -15.32 -10.00 3.15
CA ILE A 165 -14.11 -9.30 3.61
C ILE A 165 -14.14 -9.07 5.13
N ARG A 166 -15.30 -8.80 5.73
CA ARG A 166 -15.39 -8.65 7.19
C ARG A 166 -15.28 -10.00 7.90
N ASP A 167 -15.85 -11.04 7.32
CA ASP A 167 -15.83 -12.39 7.86
C ASP A 167 -14.40 -12.97 7.83
N SER A 168 -13.53 -12.52 6.92
CA SER A 168 -12.10 -12.87 6.96
C SER A 168 -11.36 -12.31 8.18
N MET A 169 -11.96 -11.40 8.95
CA MET A 169 -11.42 -10.99 10.26
C MET A 169 -11.76 -11.97 11.39
N THR A 170 -12.69 -12.90 11.18
CA THR A 170 -13.09 -13.83 12.25
C THR A 170 -11.91 -14.73 12.62
N GLY A 171 -11.42 -14.59 13.86
CA GLY A 171 -10.25 -15.32 14.36
C GLY A 171 -8.90 -14.63 14.21
N THR A 172 -8.86 -13.38 13.73
CA THR A 172 -7.64 -12.55 13.73
C THR A 172 -7.89 -11.21 14.42
N ASP A 173 -6.98 -10.81 15.30
CA ASP A 173 -7.03 -9.49 15.96
C ASP A 173 -6.52 -8.35 15.06
N LYS A 174 -6.03 -8.68 13.84
CA LYS A 174 -5.40 -7.70 12.94
C LYS A 174 -6.42 -7.09 11.98
N CYS A 175 -6.82 -5.85 12.25
CA CYS A 175 -7.60 -5.03 11.32
C CYS A 175 -6.69 -4.34 10.30
N GLU A 176 -6.86 -4.67 9.03
CA GLU A 176 -6.17 -4.02 7.90
C GLU A 176 -7.06 -3.09 7.08
N ARG A 177 -6.47 -2.34 6.14
CA ARG A 177 -7.17 -1.37 5.30
C ARG A 177 -8.37 -1.96 4.53
N ILE A 178 -8.25 -3.20 4.04
CA ILE A 178 -9.31 -3.85 3.25
C ILE A 178 -10.62 -4.01 4.04
N HIS A 179 -10.54 -4.18 5.36
CA HIS A 179 -11.71 -4.36 6.22
C HIS A 179 -12.56 -3.09 6.38
N LEU A 180 -11.97 -1.92 6.11
CA LEU A 180 -12.65 -0.62 6.11
C LEU A 180 -13.33 -0.30 4.76
N VAL A 181 -13.47 -1.30 3.88
CA VAL A 181 -14.18 -1.16 2.61
C VAL A 181 -15.68 -1.02 2.87
N THR A 182 -16.31 -0.13 2.09
CA THR A 182 -17.76 0.10 2.12
C THR A 182 -18.37 -0.39 0.82
N LYS A 183 -19.68 -0.66 0.83
CA LYS A 183 -20.44 -0.97 -0.41
C LYS A 183 -20.19 0.06 -1.52
N LYS A 184 -20.10 1.34 -1.16
CA LYS A 184 -19.80 2.42 -2.10
C LYS A 184 -18.39 2.32 -2.69
N HIS A 185 -17.40 1.92 -1.88
CA HIS A 185 -16.05 1.64 -2.38
C HIS A 185 -16.05 0.47 -3.37
N VAL A 186 -16.68 -0.65 -3.03
CA VAL A 186 -16.81 -1.83 -3.91
C VAL A 186 -17.44 -1.46 -5.25
N LYS A 187 -18.59 -0.76 -5.23
CA LYS A 187 -19.27 -0.30 -6.45
C LYS A 187 -18.38 0.60 -7.30
N ARG A 188 -17.68 1.55 -6.68
CA ARG A 188 -16.78 2.46 -7.40
C ARG A 188 -15.60 1.72 -8.02
N ILE A 189 -15.02 0.76 -7.30
CA ILE A 189 -13.96 -0.11 -7.83
C ILE A 189 -14.51 -0.86 -9.04
N GLY A 190 -15.63 -1.57 -8.92
CA GLY A 190 -16.25 -2.27 -10.05
C GLY A 190 -16.46 -1.38 -11.28
N GLN A 191 -16.96 -0.15 -11.09
CA GLN A 191 -17.12 0.83 -12.17
C GLN A 191 -15.80 1.19 -12.87
N CYS A 192 -14.71 1.38 -12.13
CA CYS A 192 -13.39 1.65 -12.71
C CYS A 192 -12.86 0.51 -13.58
N PHE A 193 -13.36 -0.72 -13.37
CA PHE A 193 -12.97 -1.92 -14.11
C PHE A 193 -14.07 -2.42 -15.06
N GLY A 194 -15.05 -1.56 -15.39
CA GLY A 194 -16.11 -1.91 -16.35
C GLY A 194 -17.09 -2.98 -15.85
N VAL A 195 -17.06 -3.33 -14.56
CA VAL A 195 -18.05 -4.22 -13.94
C VAL A 195 -19.33 -3.42 -13.75
N THR A 196 -20.09 -3.27 -14.82
CA THR A 196 -21.44 -2.73 -14.77
C THR A 196 -22.29 -3.74 -14.02
N SER A 197 -22.77 -3.33 -12.86
CA SER A 197 -23.81 -4.08 -12.20
C SER A 197 -25.00 -4.20 -13.17
N ASN A 198 -25.25 -5.38 -13.71
CA ASN A 198 -26.57 -5.78 -14.21
C ASN A 198 -27.56 -5.91 -13.04
N LEU A 199 -27.50 -4.99 -12.08
CA LEU A 199 -28.46 -4.83 -11.02
C LEU A 199 -29.55 -3.93 -11.61
N GLN A 200 -30.63 -4.59 -11.98
CA GLN A 200 -32.00 -4.07 -12.02
C GLN A 200 -32.05 -2.56 -11.74
N LYS A 201 -32.19 -1.78 -12.82
CA LYS A 201 -32.89 -0.49 -12.72
C LYS A 201 -34.26 -0.84 -12.16
N ASP A 202 -34.47 -0.62 -10.86
CA ASP A 202 -35.82 -0.39 -10.37
C ASP A 202 -36.41 0.69 -11.28
N ARG A 203 -37.47 0.30 -11.99
CA ARG A 203 -38.20 1.14 -12.90
C ARG A 203 -38.77 2.31 -12.10
N ASN A 204 -38.15 3.48 -12.21
CA ASN A 204 -38.86 4.64 -12.72
C ASN A 204 -37.93 5.82 -13.01
N ASP A 205 -38.30 6.49 -14.10
CA ASP A 205 -37.89 7.81 -14.58
C ASP A 205 -36.50 8.04 -15.20
N GLY A 206 -36.57 8.36 -16.50
CA GLY A 206 -35.90 9.56 -17.02
C GLY A 206 -34.62 9.32 -17.80
N LYS A 207 -34.78 9.07 -19.11
CA LYS A 207 -33.82 9.25 -20.23
C LYS A 207 -32.39 9.73 -19.90
N VAL A 208 -31.41 8.93 -20.34
CA VAL A 208 -30.15 9.46 -20.88
C VAL A 208 -29.87 8.70 -22.18
N VAL A 209 -29.78 9.44 -23.29
CA VAL A 209 -29.35 8.96 -24.60
C VAL A 209 -27.85 9.18 -24.66
N GLU A 210 -27.06 8.11 -24.76
CA GLU A 210 -25.63 8.19 -25.07
C GLU A 210 -25.29 7.19 -26.19
N SER A 211 -24.38 7.62 -27.05
CA SER A 211 -24.04 7.15 -28.40
C SER A 211 -23.68 5.66 -28.48
N LYS A 212 -24.12 5.01 -29.57
CA LYS A 212 -23.98 3.55 -29.80
C LYS A 212 -22.55 3.10 -30.16
N ASP A 213 -21.67 4.03 -30.55
CA ASP A 213 -20.38 3.69 -31.16
C ASP A 213 -19.26 3.46 -30.12
N ASP A 214 -19.27 4.16 -28.99
CA ASP A 214 -18.30 3.97 -27.89
C ASP A 214 -18.52 2.65 -27.11
N ILE A 215 -19.68 2.02 -27.29
CA ILE A 215 -20.08 0.79 -26.60
C ILE A 215 -19.35 -0.43 -27.17
N ASN A 216 -18.98 -0.42 -28.46
CA ASN A 216 -18.51 -1.64 -29.14
C ASN A 216 -17.01 -1.90 -28.94
N GLU A 217 -16.16 -0.87 -28.96
CA GLU A 217 -14.72 -1.00 -28.66
C GLU A 217 -14.44 -1.30 -27.18
N SER A 218 -15.22 -0.71 -26.28
CA SER A 218 -15.14 -0.96 -24.83
C SER A 218 -15.59 -2.39 -24.47
N LYS A 219 -16.64 -2.92 -25.12
CA LYS A 219 -17.08 -4.32 -24.92
C LYS A 219 -16.03 -5.34 -25.33
N ASN A 220 -15.39 -5.16 -26.49
CA ASN A 220 -14.38 -6.09 -26.99
C ASN A 220 -13.12 -6.12 -26.11
N SER A 221 -12.68 -4.94 -25.65
CA SER A 221 -11.56 -4.82 -24.70
C SER A 221 -11.88 -5.44 -23.33
N ASN A 222 -13.13 -5.33 -22.86
CA ASN A 222 -13.59 -5.91 -21.60
C ASN A 222 -13.77 -7.44 -21.68
N GLU A 223 -14.24 -7.97 -22.81
CA GLU A 223 -14.28 -9.42 -23.06
C GLU A 223 -12.88 -10.01 -23.06
N HIS A 224 -11.90 -9.30 -23.65
CA HIS A 224 -10.51 -9.71 -23.65
C HIS A 224 -9.90 -9.76 -22.24
N LEU A 225 -10.18 -8.76 -21.38
CA LEU A 225 -9.74 -8.77 -19.98
C LEU A 225 -10.39 -9.89 -19.15
N VAL A 226 -11.68 -10.14 -19.36
CA VAL A 226 -12.40 -11.24 -18.69
C VAL A 226 -11.87 -12.60 -19.14
N MET A 227 -11.53 -12.75 -20.43
CA MET A 227 -10.91 -13.97 -20.97
C MET A 227 -9.49 -14.18 -20.44
N LEU A 228 -8.65 -13.14 -20.42
CA LEU A 228 -7.33 -13.18 -19.79
C LEU A 228 -7.41 -13.60 -18.34
N TYR A 229 -8.38 -13.07 -17.58
CA TYR A 229 -8.59 -13.43 -16.19
C TYR A 229 -9.04 -14.89 -16.00
N LYS A 230 -9.99 -15.37 -16.83
CA LYS A 230 -10.42 -16.78 -16.80
C LYS A 230 -9.26 -17.72 -17.12
N ASN A 231 -8.43 -17.37 -18.10
CA ASN A 231 -7.26 -18.15 -18.49
C ASN A 231 -6.20 -18.16 -17.38
N LEU A 232 -5.89 -17.00 -16.79
CA LEU A 232 -4.93 -16.89 -15.68
C LEU A 232 -5.42 -17.68 -14.45
N LYS A 233 -6.72 -17.63 -14.13
CA LYS A 233 -7.30 -18.42 -13.05
C LYS A 233 -7.18 -19.93 -13.31
N ALA A 234 -7.39 -20.35 -14.55
CA ALA A 234 -7.23 -21.75 -14.95
C ALA A 234 -5.76 -22.20 -14.89
N GLU A 235 -4.81 -21.36 -15.33
CA GLU A 235 -3.38 -21.62 -15.22
C GLU A 235 -2.92 -21.73 -13.77
N VAL A 236 -3.32 -20.78 -12.91
CA VAL A 236 -3.01 -20.82 -11.47
C VAL A 236 -3.62 -22.06 -10.81
N ALA A 237 -4.85 -22.43 -11.16
CA ALA A 237 -5.50 -23.65 -10.66
C ALA A 237 -4.80 -24.94 -11.15
N ALA A 238 -4.18 -24.93 -12.33
CA ALA A 238 -3.40 -26.04 -12.86
C ALA A 238 -1.99 -26.13 -12.24
N LEU A 239 -1.44 -25.01 -11.79
CA LEU A 239 -0.12 -24.93 -11.13
C LEU A 239 -0.19 -25.14 -9.61
N LEU A 240 -1.32 -24.84 -8.97
CA LEU A 240 -1.56 -25.05 -7.54
C LEU A 240 -1.24 -26.49 -7.08
N PRO A 241 -1.72 -27.56 -7.77
CA PRO A 241 -1.37 -28.94 -7.46
C PRO A 241 0.10 -29.29 -7.73
N GLN A 242 0.83 -28.47 -8.48
CA GLN A 242 2.26 -28.65 -8.74
C GLN A 242 3.13 -28.02 -7.64
N LEU A 243 2.62 -26.98 -6.97
CA LEU A 243 3.23 -26.38 -5.76
C LEU A 243 3.21 -27.35 -4.58
N ASP A 244 2.12 -28.12 -4.40
CA ASP A 244 2.04 -29.16 -3.36
C ASP A 244 2.97 -30.35 -3.63
N LYS A 245 3.35 -30.57 -4.90
CA LYS A 245 4.35 -31.57 -5.31
C LYS A 245 5.80 -31.09 -5.17
N ILE A 246 6.03 -29.85 -4.72
CA ILE A 246 7.36 -29.39 -4.32
C ILE A 246 7.66 -29.97 -2.93
N GLU A 247 7.73 -31.30 -2.83
CA GLU A 247 8.26 -32.03 -1.67
C GLU A 247 9.65 -31.53 -1.29
N ASN A 248 10.39 -30.93 -2.23
CA ASN A 248 11.69 -30.32 -2.01
C ASN A 248 11.70 -29.17 -0.98
N ILE A 249 10.62 -28.39 -0.78
CA ILE A 249 10.62 -27.33 0.24
C ILE A 249 10.47 -27.94 1.65
N ASN A 250 9.59 -28.94 1.81
CA ASN A 250 9.44 -29.63 3.08
C ASN A 250 10.65 -30.51 3.39
N HIS A 251 11.24 -31.16 2.38
CA HIS A 251 12.47 -31.92 2.50
C HIS A 251 13.67 -31.00 2.84
N MET A 252 13.78 -29.81 2.22
CA MET A 252 14.78 -28.80 2.59
C MET A 252 14.59 -28.27 4.01
N LYS A 253 13.35 -28.04 4.46
CA LYS A 253 13.06 -27.67 5.86
C LYS A 253 13.46 -28.79 6.82
N HIS A 254 13.22 -30.05 6.47
CA HIS A 254 13.60 -31.20 7.28
C HIS A 254 15.12 -31.38 7.34
N ILE A 255 15.82 -31.23 6.22
CA ILE A 255 17.29 -31.22 6.14
C ILE A 255 17.87 -30.07 6.98
N THR A 256 17.32 -28.86 6.86
CA THR A 256 17.77 -27.70 7.64
C THR A 256 17.58 -27.92 9.14
N THR A 257 16.46 -28.53 9.55
CA THR A 257 16.19 -28.88 10.95
C THR A 257 17.19 -29.93 11.46
N HIS A 258 17.51 -30.93 10.65
CA HIS A 258 18.46 -31.97 11.00
C HIS A 258 19.90 -31.42 11.12
N VAL A 259 20.31 -30.55 10.19
CA VAL A 259 21.60 -29.87 10.21
C VAL A 259 21.74 -28.99 11.46
N ASN A 260 20.71 -28.25 11.85
CA ASN A 260 20.72 -27.45 13.08
C ASN A 260 20.79 -28.32 14.35
N LYS A 261 20.15 -29.49 14.34
CA LYS A 261 20.21 -30.46 15.45
C LYS A 261 21.60 -31.09 15.59
N LEU A 262 22.27 -31.39 14.47
CA LEU A 262 23.66 -31.87 14.49
C LEU A 262 24.63 -30.76 14.94
N LYS A 263 24.41 -29.52 14.50
CA LYS A 263 25.23 -28.37 14.89
C LYS A 263 25.14 -28.10 16.40
N THR A 264 23.96 -28.26 17.00
CA THR A 264 23.77 -28.10 18.45
C THR A 264 24.42 -29.22 19.26
N LEU A 265 24.38 -30.47 18.78
CA LEU A 265 25.08 -31.60 19.43
C LEU A 265 26.60 -31.44 19.38
N ILE A 266 27.15 -30.98 18.25
CA ILE A 266 28.59 -30.68 18.15
C ILE A 266 28.97 -29.52 19.10
N GLN A 267 28.12 -28.51 19.24
CA GLN A 267 28.37 -27.40 20.16
C GLN A 267 28.34 -27.81 21.65
N SER A 268 27.52 -28.80 22.02
CA SER A 268 27.47 -29.34 23.40
C SER A 268 28.67 -30.22 23.75
N ASP A 269 29.25 -30.92 22.77
CA ASP A 269 30.43 -31.75 22.98
C ASP A 269 31.71 -30.90 23.18
N TYR A 270 31.78 -29.73 22.52
CA TYR A 270 32.90 -28.78 22.69
C TYR A 270 32.84 -27.94 23.99
N THR A 271 31.71 -27.93 24.70
CA THR A 271 31.54 -27.18 25.96
C THR A 271 31.64 -28.05 27.21
N SER A 272 31.84 -29.36 27.03
CA SER A 272 31.97 -30.34 28.11
C SER A 272 33.39 -30.93 28.23
N SER A 273 34.41 -30.26 27.65
CA SER A 273 35.85 -30.58 27.81
C SER A 273 36.61 -29.36 28.32
#